data_AF-A0A9K3LNY0-F1
#
_entry.id   AF-A0A9K3LNY0-F1
#
_cell.length_a   1.000
_cell.length_b   1.000
_cell.length_c   1.000
_cell.angle_alpha   90.00
_cell.angle_beta   90.00
_cell.angle_gamma   90.00
#
_symmetry.space_group_name_H-M   'P 1'
#
loop_
_entity.id
_entity.type
_entity.pdbx_description
1 polymer ?
#
loop_
_entity_poly.entity_id
_entity_poly.type
_entity_poly.pdbx_seq_one_letter_code
_entity_poly.pdbx_strand_id
1 'polypeptide(L)'
;MRAKVLPIFLFWSASRQPQTGNAFIHQSSSSTARSKDISRVLKRRGNYNNVAYSPNHPRQKSSAFKLLSGSTIPIDELTCLAYDWCVNLGAPAALVAGAVVATLYENVRGGALDVYQSDSAFSVLAKKLTNILLLSAFGFQIMSIFVTTVTGTLLISRDYVPVIQQLSPRPTSALEFMRQCFEFEYLTARICFLQGLLNWLASVAIEYTIPHKNRGRAGREMDVFFACSLSTLLVLLLAFYNRHLTFYDNYWEMLLRWMCLTRKRFFQPRPLAFIYVPMTILSFVTGIKALWPEKDGNLIDDDDYDGS
;
A
#
# COMPACT_ATOMS: atom_id res chain seq x y z
N MET A 1 -24.15 -12.98 44.12
CA MET A 1 -23.47 -12.58 42.86
C MET A 1 -21.96 -12.52 43.12
N ARG A 2 -21.19 -13.51 42.66
CA ARG A 2 -19.73 -13.56 42.82
C ARG A 2 -19.10 -13.49 41.43
N ALA A 3 -18.49 -12.36 41.10
CA ALA A 3 -17.69 -12.20 39.90
C ALA A 3 -16.38 -12.98 40.06
N LYS A 4 -16.21 -14.05 39.29
CA LYS A 4 -14.92 -14.73 39.13
C LYS A 4 -14.16 -14.01 38.03
N VAL A 5 -13.10 -13.33 38.40
CA VAL A 5 -12.04 -12.86 37.51
C VAL A 5 -11.30 -14.10 36.99
N LEU A 6 -11.32 -14.32 35.68
CA LEU A 6 -10.54 -15.35 34.98
C LEU A 6 -9.30 -14.68 34.35
N PRO A 7 -8.11 -15.27 34.48
CA PRO A 7 -6.90 -14.75 33.86
C PRO A 7 -6.87 -15.06 32.35
N ILE A 8 -6.52 -14.03 31.58
CA ILE A 8 -6.20 -14.13 30.15
C ILE A 8 -4.88 -14.91 30.03
N PHE A 9 -4.98 -16.18 29.65
CA PHE A 9 -3.84 -16.96 29.19
C PHE A 9 -3.59 -16.69 27.71
N LEU A 10 -2.38 -16.23 27.41
CA LEU A 10 -1.76 -16.24 26.09
C LEU A 10 -1.74 -17.67 25.55
N PHE A 11 -2.51 -17.93 24.48
CA PHE A 11 -2.34 -19.12 23.67
C PHE A 11 -1.97 -18.73 22.23
N TRP A 12 -0.67 -18.73 21.99
CA TRP A 12 -0.05 -18.76 20.68
C TRP A 12 -0.25 -20.19 20.12
N SER A 13 -1.26 -20.37 19.26
CA SER A 13 -1.47 -21.63 18.54
C SER A 13 -0.90 -21.49 17.14
N ALA A 14 0.23 -22.16 16.92
CA ALA A 14 0.83 -22.35 15.61
C ALA A 14 -0.02 -23.35 14.81
N SER A 15 -0.79 -22.87 13.84
CA SER A 15 -1.36 -23.73 12.81
C SER A 15 -0.29 -24.08 11.79
N ARG A 16 0.27 -25.29 11.94
CA ARG A 16 1.00 -26.00 10.88
C ARG A 16 0.04 -26.22 9.71
N GLN A 17 0.35 -25.66 8.54
CA GLN A 17 -0.25 -26.14 7.30
C GLN A 17 0.39 -27.49 6.92
N PRO A 18 -0.41 -28.52 6.59
CA PRO A 18 0.10 -29.74 6.01
C PRO A 18 0.51 -29.50 4.55
N GLN A 19 1.74 -29.89 4.22
CA GLN A 19 2.15 -30.09 2.84
C GLN A 19 1.34 -31.23 2.24
N THR A 20 0.63 -30.95 1.16
CA THR A 20 0.24 -31.98 0.19
C THR A 20 0.69 -31.51 -1.18
N GLY A 21 1.78 -32.13 -1.64
CA GLY A 21 2.10 -32.19 -3.06
C GLY A 21 1.21 -33.26 -3.70
N ASN A 22 0.62 -32.95 -4.85
CA ASN A 22 0.80 -33.76 -6.05
C ASN A 22 0.25 -33.03 -7.29
N ALA A 23 1.16 -32.94 -8.25
CA ALA A 23 0.99 -33.02 -9.69
C ALA A 23 -0.41 -32.86 -10.29
N PHE A 24 -0.58 -31.82 -11.11
CA PHE A 24 -1.24 -31.98 -12.40
C PHE A 24 -0.50 -31.16 -13.47
N ILE A 25 0.23 -31.89 -14.30
CA ILE A 25 0.83 -31.44 -15.56
C ILE A 25 -0.23 -31.70 -16.62
N HIS A 26 -0.69 -30.66 -17.31
CA HIS A 26 -1.16 -30.81 -18.69
C HIS A 26 -0.70 -29.63 -19.54
N GLN A 27 -0.12 -30.02 -20.66
CA GLN A 27 0.52 -29.21 -21.68
C GLN A 27 -0.45 -28.23 -22.35
N SER A 28 0.02 -27.01 -22.62
CA SER A 28 -0.25 -26.39 -23.92
C SER A 28 1.05 -25.80 -24.48
N SER A 29 1.42 -26.37 -25.61
CA SER A 29 2.59 -26.10 -26.41
C SER A 29 2.32 -24.98 -27.40
N SER A 30 3.00 -23.83 -27.27
CA SER A 30 3.40 -22.99 -28.43
C SER A 30 4.21 -21.77 -27.96
N SER A 31 5.54 -21.80 -28.10
CA SER A 31 6.40 -20.62 -28.40
C SER A 31 7.89 -20.97 -28.30
N THR A 32 8.35 -21.90 -29.14
CA THR A 32 9.74 -22.40 -29.21
C THR A 32 10.73 -21.41 -29.86
N ALA A 33 10.51 -20.10 -29.75
CA ALA A 33 11.41 -19.08 -30.31
C ALA A 33 11.88 -18.02 -29.30
N ARG A 34 11.34 -17.96 -28.07
CA ARG A 34 11.66 -16.88 -27.10
C ARG A 34 12.51 -17.29 -25.89
N SER A 35 12.83 -18.59 -25.75
CA SER A 35 13.57 -19.11 -24.59
C SER A 35 15.11 -18.99 -24.69
N LYS A 36 15.65 -18.88 -25.91
CA LYS A 36 17.11 -18.70 -26.12
C LYS A 36 17.59 -17.28 -25.79
N ASP A 37 16.71 -16.27 -25.81
CA ASP A 37 17.08 -14.91 -25.42
C ASP A 37 16.93 -14.64 -23.91
N ILE A 38 15.94 -15.26 -23.24
CA ILE A 38 15.78 -15.12 -21.78
C ILE A 38 16.93 -15.82 -21.05
N SER A 39 17.41 -16.97 -21.55
CA SER A 39 18.61 -17.63 -21.01
C SER A 39 19.89 -16.81 -21.20
N ARG A 40 20.02 -16.02 -22.28
CA ARG A 40 21.14 -15.09 -22.47
C ARG A 40 21.05 -13.85 -21.58
N VAL A 41 19.85 -13.34 -21.33
CA VAL A 41 19.62 -12.21 -20.41
C VAL A 41 19.84 -12.61 -18.95
N LEU A 42 19.43 -13.82 -18.55
CA LEU A 42 19.72 -14.37 -17.22
C LEU A 42 21.19 -14.75 -17.03
N LYS A 43 21.88 -15.21 -18.09
CA LYS A 43 23.33 -15.45 -18.05
C LYS A 43 24.15 -14.15 -17.99
N ARG A 44 23.63 -13.03 -18.53
CA ARG A 44 24.22 -11.69 -18.30
C ARG A 44 23.98 -11.16 -16.88
N ARG A 45 22.83 -11.46 -16.24
CA ARG A 45 22.62 -11.11 -14.81
C ARG A 45 23.48 -11.97 -13.86
N GLY A 46 23.77 -13.23 -14.20
CA GLY A 46 24.69 -14.06 -13.44
C GLY A 46 26.15 -13.61 -13.48
N ASN A 47 26.52 -12.74 -14.43
CA ASN A 47 27.91 -12.29 -14.60
C ASN A 47 28.21 -10.92 -13.99
N TYR A 48 27.21 -10.22 -13.44
CA TYR A 48 27.45 -9.06 -12.56
C TYR A 48 27.80 -9.46 -11.12
N ASN A 49 27.57 -10.72 -10.75
CA ASN A 49 28.05 -11.30 -9.48
C ASN A 49 29.50 -11.81 -9.59
N ASN A 50 30.13 -11.73 -10.77
CA ASN A 50 31.52 -12.05 -11.03
C ASN A 50 32.35 -10.82 -11.38
N VAL A 51 31.94 -9.62 -10.94
CA VAL A 51 32.94 -8.60 -10.64
C VAL A 51 33.72 -9.13 -9.46
N ALA A 52 34.92 -9.64 -9.75
CA ALA A 52 35.85 -10.17 -8.79
C ALA A 52 35.88 -9.28 -7.55
N TYR A 53 35.27 -9.79 -6.48
CA TYR A 53 35.43 -9.27 -5.14
C TYR A 53 36.92 -9.39 -4.84
N SER A 54 37.66 -8.30 -4.98
CA SER A 54 39.05 -8.23 -4.54
C SER A 54 39.08 -8.63 -3.06
N PRO A 55 39.74 -9.72 -2.66
CA PRO A 55 39.71 -10.21 -1.26
C PRO A 55 40.40 -9.27 -0.28
N ASN A 56 40.93 -8.15 -0.76
CA ASN A 56 41.67 -7.16 0.04
C ASN A 56 40.85 -5.92 0.40
N HIS A 57 39.53 -5.92 0.21
CA HIS A 57 38.71 -4.93 0.92
C HIS A 57 38.66 -5.32 2.40
N PRO A 58 39.16 -4.46 3.32
CA PRO A 58 39.07 -4.74 4.74
C PRO A 58 37.60 -4.99 5.08
N ARG A 59 37.32 -6.11 5.77
CA ARG A 59 36.01 -6.36 6.40
C ARG A 59 35.50 -5.04 6.96
N GLN A 60 34.46 -4.48 6.34
CA GLN A 60 33.67 -3.41 6.93
C GLN A 60 33.01 -4.03 8.16
N LYS A 61 33.76 -4.01 9.27
CA LYS A 61 33.21 -4.17 10.61
C LYS A 61 32.07 -3.18 10.66
N SER A 62 30.87 -3.69 10.87
CA SER A 62 29.65 -2.96 11.19
C SER A 62 29.96 -1.55 11.70
N SER A 63 29.87 -0.58 10.79
CA SER A 63 30.11 0.85 11.02
C SER A 63 28.96 1.48 11.82
N ALA A 64 28.28 0.69 12.65
CA ALA A 64 27.11 1.11 13.40
C ALA A 64 27.45 2.07 14.56
N PHE A 65 28.73 2.37 14.81
CA PHE A 65 29.12 3.22 15.94
C PHE A 65 30.39 4.05 15.68
N LYS A 66 30.43 4.76 14.54
CA LYS A 66 31.43 5.83 14.29
C LYS A 66 30.75 7.18 13.98
N LEU A 67 29.57 7.41 14.55
CA LEU A 67 28.73 8.62 14.40
C LEU A 67 29.05 9.75 15.40
N LEU A 68 30.22 9.74 16.04
CA LEU A 68 30.58 10.72 17.08
C LEU A 68 31.74 11.67 16.74
N SER A 69 32.25 11.64 15.51
CA SER A 69 33.08 12.72 14.99
C SER A 69 32.36 13.32 13.78
N GLY A 70 32.24 14.63 13.68
CA GLY A 70 31.50 15.38 12.65
C GLY A 70 31.96 15.21 11.19
N SER A 71 32.26 13.98 10.76
CA SER A 71 32.48 13.58 9.38
C SER A 71 31.15 13.58 8.65
N THR A 72 30.99 14.53 7.73
CA THR A 72 29.84 14.58 6.82
C THR A 72 29.75 13.29 6.00
N ILE A 73 28.58 12.65 5.97
CA ILE A 73 28.34 11.45 5.16
C ILE A 73 28.54 11.79 3.68
N PRO A 74 29.32 11.00 2.90
CA PRO A 74 29.43 11.18 1.46
C PRO A 74 28.06 11.17 0.76
N ILE A 75 27.89 12.01 -0.26
CA ILE A 75 26.61 12.12 -1.01
C ILE A 75 26.24 10.78 -1.65
N ASP A 76 27.23 10.04 -2.15
CA ASP A 76 27.02 8.72 -2.75
C ASP A 76 26.42 7.74 -1.73
N GLU A 77 26.92 7.75 -0.49
CA GLU A 77 26.40 6.91 0.59
C GLU A 77 24.98 7.33 0.99
N LEU A 78 24.71 8.63 1.12
CA LEU A 78 23.35 9.13 1.38
C LEU A 78 22.35 8.73 0.29
N THR A 79 22.79 8.75 -0.97
CA THR A 79 21.98 8.39 -2.14
C THR A 79 21.65 6.90 -2.12
N CYS A 80 22.63 6.05 -1.83
CA CYS A 80 22.41 4.61 -1.65
C CYS A 80 21.45 4.31 -0.50
N LEU A 81 21.63 4.96 0.67
CA LEU A 81 20.73 4.78 1.81
C LEU A 81 19.30 5.27 1.51
N ALA A 82 19.16 6.35 0.74
CA ALA A 82 17.86 6.85 0.29
C ALA A 82 17.19 5.88 -0.70
N TYR A 83 17.98 5.28 -1.59
CA TYR A 83 17.52 4.23 -2.50
C TYR A 83 17.02 3.01 -1.73
N ASP A 84 17.79 2.54 -0.74
CA ASP A 84 17.41 1.42 0.12
C ASP A 84 16.10 1.71 0.87
N TRP A 85 15.91 2.95 1.32
CA TRP A 85 14.64 3.37 1.92
C TRP A 85 13.47 3.24 0.93
N CYS A 86 13.63 3.69 -0.32
CA CYS A 86 12.59 3.54 -1.36
C CYS A 86 12.24 2.07 -1.60
N VAL A 87 13.25 1.20 -1.74
CA VAL A 87 13.05 -0.24 -1.98
C VAL A 87 12.34 -0.90 -0.79
N ASN A 88 12.74 -0.56 0.43
CA ASN A 88 12.16 -1.11 1.65
C ASN A 88 10.70 -0.67 1.89
N LEU A 89 10.26 0.44 1.28
CA LEU A 89 8.86 0.86 1.31
C LEU A 89 8.01 0.15 0.23
N GLY A 90 8.59 -0.21 -0.91
CA GLY A 90 7.88 -0.85 -2.01
C GLY A 90 7.37 -2.26 -1.68
N ALA A 91 8.16 -3.07 -0.99
CA ALA A 91 7.78 -4.44 -0.60
C ALA A 91 6.51 -4.50 0.29
N PRO A 92 6.41 -3.78 1.42
CA PRO A 92 5.20 -3.78 2.22
C PRO A 92 4.01 -3.16 1.48
N ALA A 93 4.21 -2.15 0.63
CA ALA A 93 3.14 -1.60 -0.20
C ALA A 93 2.55 -2.65 -1.15
N ALA A 94 3.39 -3.48 -1.77
CA ALA A 94 2.96 -4.58 -2.63
C ALA A 94 2.19 -5.66 -1.86
N LEU A 95 2.59 -5.97 -0.62
CA LEU A 95 1.85 -6.91 0.24
C LEU A 95 0.45 -6.38 0.57
N VAL A 96 0.32 -5.10 0.91
CA VAL A 96 -0.99 -4.48 1.18
C VAL A 96 -1.84 -4.46 -0.09
N ALA A 97 -1.25 -4.14 -1.26
CA ALA A 97 -1.97 -4.19 -2.53
C ALA A 97 -2.50 -5.62 -2.83
N GLY A 98 -1.68 -6.65 -2.59
CA GLY A 98 -2.09 -8.05 -2.74
C GLY A 98 -3.22 -8.43 -1.79
N ALA A 99 -3.15 -8.00 -0.52
CA ALA A 99 -4.22 -8.23 0.45
C ALA A 99 -5.53 -7.55 0.04
N VAL A 100 -5.49 -6.32 -0.47
CA VAL A 100 -6.67 -5.61 -0.99
C VAL A 100 -7.31 -6.37 -2.16
N VAL A 101 -6.50 -6.89 -3.10
CA VAL A 101 -7.02 -7.69 -4.23
C VAL A 101 -7.68 -8.99 -3.74
N ALA A 102 -7.08 -9.66 -2.74
CA ALA A 102 -7.67 -10.84 -2.13
C ALA A 102 -9.04 -10.52 -1.49
N THR A 103 -9.12 -9.45 -0.69
CA THR A 103 -10.39 -8.99 -0.09
C THR A 103 -11.44 -8.63 -1.14
N LEU A 104 -11.05 -7.95 -2.23
CA LEU A 104 -11.96 -7.66 -3.34
C LEU A 104 -12.49 -8.94 -4.00
N TYR A 105 -11.61 -9.92 -4.25
CA TYR A 105 -11.99 -11.18 -4.88
C TYR A 105 -12.95 -12.01 -3.99
N GLU A 106 -12.67 -12.07 -2.69
CA GLU A 106 -13.54 -12.72 -1.71
C GLU A 106 -14.92 -12.06 -1.65
N ASN A 107 -14.96 -10.72 -1.65
CA ASN A 107 -16.21 -9.96 -1.62
C ASN A 107 -17.06 -10.13 -2.89
N VAL A 108 -16.43 -10.14 -4.07
CA VAL A 108 -17.11 -10.39 -5.35
C VAL A 108 -17.65 -11.83 -5.41
N ARG A 109 -16.87 -12.81 -4.96
CA ARG A 109 -17.29 -14.22 -4.99
C ARG A 109 -18.37 -14.53 -3.96
N GLY A 110 -18.32 -13.89 -2.80
CA GLY A 110 -19.24 -14.12 -1.70
C GLY A 110 -20.55 -13.35 -1.79
N GLY A 111 -20.69 -12.42 -2.73
CA GLY A 111 -21.87 -11.54 -2.86
C GLY A 111 -22.12 -10.68 -1.61
N ALA A 112 -21.10 -10.53 -0.74
CA ALA A 112 -21.25 -9.88 0.56
C ALA A 112 -21.51 -8.36 0.43
N LEU A 113 -20.96 -7.75 -0.64
CA LEU A 113 -21.09 -6.33 -0.92
C LEU A 113 -22.17 -6.00 -1.96
N ASP A 114 -22.91 -7.00 -2.45
CA ASP A 114 -24.02 -6.78 -3.38
C ASP A 114 -25.16 -6.05 -2.66
N VAL A 115 -25.74 -5.05 -3.31
CA VAL A 115 -26.81 -4.21 -2.74
C VAL A 115 -28.16 -4.84 -3.08
N TYR A 116 -28.92 -5.23 -2.05
CA TYR A 116 -30.26 -5.80 -2.21
C TYR A 116 -31.33 -4.79 -1.85
N GLN A 117 -32.53 -4.94 -2.41
CA GLN A 117 -33.68 -4.09 -2.07
C GLN A 117 -34.06 -4.18 -0.58
N SER A 118 -33.83 -5.36 0.03
CA SER A 118 -34.08 -5.60 1.45
C SER A 118 -33.09 -4.91 2.39
N ASP A 119 -31.99 -4.34 1.86
CA ASP A 119 -30.94 -3.76 2.69
C ASP A 119 -31.37 -2.43 3.30
N SER A 120 -31.01 -2.23 4.57
CA SER A 120 -31.18 -0.93 5.22
C SER A 120 -30.31 0.12 4.54
N ALA A 121 -30.74 1.39 4.55
CA ALA A 121 -29.95 2.50 3.98
C ALA A 121 -28.52 2.57 4.53
N PHE A 122 -28.34 2.22 5.82
CA PHE A 122 -27.02 2.12 6.45
C PHE A 122 -26.19 1.00 5.84
N SER A 123 -26.74 -0.21 5.67
CA SER A 123 -26.05 -1.34 5.04
C SER A 123 -25.65 -1.03 3.60
N VAL A 124 -26.52 -0.36 2.83
CA VAL A 124 -26.20 0.07 1.46
C VAL A 124 -25.03 1.05 1.46
N LEU A 125 -25.03 2.04 2.36
CA LEU A 125 -23.93 2.99 2.51
C LEU A 125 -22.63 2.31 2.91
N ALA A 126 -22.68 1.38 3.89
CA ALA A 126 -21.52 0.63 4.35
C ALA A 126 -20.89 -0.23 3.24
N LYS A 127 -21.72 -0.95 2.46
CA LYS A 127 -21.27 -1.74 1.29
C LYS A 127 -20.56 -0.86 0.25
N LYS A 128 -21.19 0.26 -0.11
CA LYS A 128 -20.63 1.24 -1.05
C LYS A 128 -19.32 1.83 -0.54
N LEU A 129 -19.27 2.26 0.71
CA LEU A 129 -18.08 2.83 1.33
C LEU A 129 -16.94 1.81 1.40
N THR A 130 -17.24 0.55 1.70
CA THR A 130 -16.26 -0.55 1.70
C THR A 130 -15.60 -0.69 0.32
N ASN A 131 -16.39 -0.68 -0.76
CA ASN A 131 -15.86 -0.73 -2.14
C ASN A 131 -14.98 0.47 -2.48
N ILE A 132 -15.38 1.70 -2.10
CA ILE A 132 -14.55 2.91 -2.31
C ILE A 132 -13.22 2.79 -1.56
N LEU A 133 -13.28 2.36 -0.30
CA LEU A 133 -12.10 2.24 0.54
C LEU A 133 -11.14 1.18 0.00
N LEU A 134 -11.63 0.03 -0.45
CA LEU A 134 -10.80 -0.99 -1.11
C LEU A 134 -10.17 -0.48 -2.41
N LEU A 135 -10.95 0.15 -3.28
CA LEU A 135 -10.44 0.68 -4.56
C LEU A 135 -9.40 1.79 -4.34
N SER A 136 -9.67 2.71 -3.43
CA SER A 136 -8.73 3.77 -3.06
C SER A 136 -7.49 3.22 -2.37
N ALA A 137 -7.62 2.20 -1.51
CA ALA A 137 -6.49 1.52 -0.89
C ALA A 137 -5.55 0.93 -1.94
N PHE A 138 -6.10 0.21 -2.92
CA PHE A 138 -5.34 -0.34 -4.04
C PHE A 138 -4.63 0.78 -4.82
N GLY A 139 -5.36 1.82 -5.23
CA GLY A 139 -4.80 2.95 -5.98
C GLY A 139 -3.64 3.64 -5.24
N PHE A 140 -3.78 3.86 -3.93
CA PHE A 140 -2.73 4.44 -3.11
C PHE A 140 -1.49 3.53 -3.01
N GLN A 141 -1.65 2.21 -2.85
CA GLN A 141 -0.48 1.32 -2.82
C GLN A 141 0.27 1.29 -4.16
N ILE A 142 -0.46 1.25 -5.29
CA ILE A 142 0.15 1.32 -6.62
C ILE A 142 0.91 2.64 -6.80
N MET A 143 0.33 3.76 -6.36
CA MET A 143 1.02 5.06 -6.39
C MET A 143 2.28 5.08 -5.52
N SER A 144 2.25 4.48 -4.33
CA SER A 144 3.43 4.39 -3.46
C SER A 144 4.56 3.57 -4.12
N ILE A 145 4.23 2.41 -4.69
CA ILE A 145 5.19 1.57 -5.43
C ILE A 145 5.77 2.32 -6.63
N PHE A 146 4.91 2.99 -7.40
CA PHE A 146 5.32 3.74 -8.58
C PHE A 146 6.29 4.88 -8.21
N VAL A 147 5.91 5.72 -7.24
CA VAL A 147 6.73 6.88 -6.82
C VAL A 147 8.07 6.42 -6.23
N THR A 148 8.07 5.39 -5.38
CA THR A 148 9.32 4.85 -4.81
C THR A 148 10.23 4.26 -5.89
N THR A 149 9.67 3.58 -6.89
CA THR A 149 10.43 3.03 -8.02
C THR A 149 11.04 4.13 -8.87
N VAL A 150 10.25 5.12 -9.28
CA VAL A 150 10.73 6.27 -10.06
C VAL A 150 11.81 7.01 -9.30
N THR A 151 11.58 7.32 -8.02
CA THR A 151 12.57 8.02 -7.19
C THR A 151 13.85 7.21 -7.04
N GLY A 152 13.74 5.90 -6.84
CA GLY A 152 14.90 5.00 -6.82
C GLY A 152 15.71 5.05 -8.11
N THR A 153 15.07 5.11 -9.28
CA THR A 153 15.79 5.26 -10.56
C THR A 153 16.47 6.62 -10.69
N LEU A 154 15.85 7.70 -10.20
CA LEU A 154 16.43 9.04 -10.18
C LEU A 154 17.65 9.12 -9.26
N LEU A 155 17.61 8.43 -8.12
CA LEU A 155 18.75 8.35 -7.19
C LEU A 155 19.95 7.64 -7.84
N ILE A 156 19.70 6.62 -8.66
CA ILE A 156 20.77 5.89 -9.36
C ILE A 156 21.37 6.70 -10.53
N SER A 157 20.59 7.57 -11.18
CA SER A 157 21.05 8.25 -12.41
C SER A 157 22.16 9.28 -12.20
N ARG A 158 22.51 9.64 -10.95
CA ARG A 158 23.59 10.57 -10.56
C ARG A 158 23.50 11.99 -11.12
N ASP A 159 22.48 12.33 -11.91
CA ASP A 159 22.30 13.64 -12.53
C ASP A 159 22.12 14.78 -11.49
N TYR A 160 21.84 14.44 -10.23
CA TYR A 160 21.50 15.38 -9.16
C TYR A 160 22.68 15.78 -8.27
N VAL A 161 23.84 15.12 -8.39
CA VAL A 161 25.03 15.39 -7.56
C VAL A 161 25.45 16.87 -7.50
N PRO A 162 25.48 17.64 -8.60
CA PRO A 162 25.92 19.04 -8.54
C PRO A 162 24.94 19.96 -7.79
N VAL A 163 23.63 19.68 -7.83
CA VAL A 163 22.62 20.44 -7.07
C VAL A 163 22.72 20.13 -5.57
N ILE A 164 23.05 18.87 -5.25
CA ILE A 164 23.19 18.39 -3.86
C ILE A 164 24.41 19.01 -3.17
N GLN A 165 25.51 19.23 -3.91
CA GLN A 165 26.71 19.87 -3.35
C GLN A 165 26.48 21.33 -2.94
N GLN A 166 25.44 21.98 -3.50
CA GLN A 166 25.10 23.37 -3.21
C GLN A 166 24.09 23.53 -2.06
N LEU A 167 23.52 22.43 -1.55
CA LEU A 167 22.57 22.45 -0.44
C LEU A 167 23.28 22.79 0.88
N SER A 168 22.88 23.91 1.48
CA SER A 168 23.27 24.34 2.83
C SER A 168 22.00 24.52 3.68
N PRO A 169 21.84 23.80 4.81
CA PRO A 169 22.77 22.84 5.41
C PRO A 169 22.82 21.49 4.69
N ARG A 170 23.99 20.82 4.75
CA ARG A 170 24.18 19.49 4.17
C ARG A 170 23.36 18.44 4.94
N PRO A 171 22.62 17.56 4.25
CA PRO A 171 21.77 16.56 4.91
C PRO A 171 22.59 15.59 5.75
N THR A 172 22.09 15.29 6.94
CA THR A 172 22.75 14.42 7.93
C THR A 172 22.27 12.98 7.88
N SER A 173 21.13 12.73 7.23
CA SER A 173 20.53 11.41 7.08
C SER A 173 19.89 11.22 5.71
N ALA A 174 19.68 9.98 5.29
CA ALA A 174 19.02 9.64 4.04
C ALA A 174 17.58 10.18 3.95
N LEU A 175 16.84 10.15 5.06
CA LEU A 175 15.49 10.69 5.14
C LEU A 175 15.48 12.22 5.02
N GLU A 176 16.46 12.89 5.63
CA GLU A 176 16.61 14.34 5.49
C GLU A 176 16.99 14.71 4.06
N PHE A 177 17.88 13.94 3.44
CA PHE A 177 18.26 14.10 2.04
C PHE A 177 17.03 13.96 1.12
N MET A 178 16.21 12.92 1.33
CA MET A 178 14.94 12.74 0.62
C MET A 178 13.99 13.91 0.81
N ARG A 179 13.86 14.42 2.04
CA ARG A 179 13.02 15.59 2.32
C ARG A 179 13.53 16.84 1.59
N GLN A 180 14.83 17.10 1.58
CA GLN A 180 15.38 18.33 1.00
C GLN A 180 15.36 18.31 -0.54
N CYS A 181 15.70 17.17 -1.16
CA CYS A 181 15.87 17.07 -2.61
C CYS A 181 14.63 16.54 -3.34
N PHE A 182 13.86 15.66 -2.68
CA PHE A 182 12.74 14.91 -3.28
C PHE A 182 11.51 14.97 -2.36
N GLU A 183 11.24 16.15 -1.78
CA GLU A 183 10.20 16.31 -0.75
C GLU A 183 8.84 15.78 -1.20
N PHE A 184 8.47 16.08 -2.45
CA PHE A 184 7.19 15.68 -3.02
C PHE A 184 7.07 14.16 -3.13
N GLU A 185 8.10 13.50 -3.65
CA GLU A 185 8.17 12.05 -3.82
C GLU A 185 8.15 11.35 -2.46
N TYR A 186 8.96 11.84 -1.52
CA TYR A 186 9.01 11.37 -0.15
C TYR A 186 7.63 11.43 0.53
N LEU A 187 6.96 12.59 0.44
CA LEU A 187 5.63 12.79 0.99
C LEU A 187 4.59 11.90 0.32
N THR A 188 4.58 11.86 -1.01
CA THR A 188 3.61 11.07 -1.78
C THR A 188 3.74 9.59 -1.44
N ALA A 189 4.96 9.04 -1.41
CA ALA A 189 5.19 7.65 -1.07
C ALA A 189 4.68 7.30 0.34
N ARG A 190 4.98 8.15 1.34
CA ARG A 190 4.55 7.94 2.73
C ARG A 190 3.05 8.09 2.92
N ILE A 191 2.45 9.15 2.38
CA ILE A 191 1.01 9.43 2.47
C ILE A 191 0.24 8.30 1.79
N CYS A 192 0.60 7.94 0.56
CA CYS A 192 -0.09 6.88 -0.16
C CYS A 192 0.06 5.51 0.53
N PHE A 193 1.26 5.16 1.02
CA PHE A 193 1.42 3.91 1.78
C PHE A 193 0.52 3.85 3.01
N LEU A 194 0.57 4.88 3.87
CA LEU A 194 -0.20 4.92 5.10
C LEU A 194 -1.70 5.01 4.82
N GLN A 195 -2.14 5.92 3.95
CA GLN A 195 -3.55 6.09 3.61
C GLN A 195 -4.12 4.82 2.98
N GLY A 196 -3.35 4.14 2.12
CA GLY A 196 -3.78 2.87 1.55
C GLY A 196 -3.95 1.78 2.61
N LEU A 197 -3.02 1.69 3.57
CA LEU A 197 -3.11 0.75 4.69
C LEU A 197 -4.33 1.03 5.58
N LEU A 198 -4.56 2.31 5.92
CA LEU A 198 -5.70 2.73 6.74
C LEU A 198 -7.03 2.48 6.00
N ASN A 199 -7.11 2.79 4.72
CA ASN A 199 -8.32 2.55 3.92
C ASN A 199 -8.66 1.06 3.84
N TRP A 200 -7.67 0.20 3.63
CA TRP A 200 -7.89 -1.26 3.62
C TRP A 200 -8.39 -1.76 4.98
N LEU A 201 -7.71 -1.43 6.07
CA LEU A 201 -8.14 -1.83 7.42
C LEU A 201 -9.53 -1.27 7.78
N ALA A 202 -9.83 -0.03 7.38
CA ALA A 202 -11.15 0.57 7.58
C ALA A 202 -12.23 -0.15 6.77
N SER A 203 -11.92 -0.56 5.54
CA SER A 203 -12.85 -1.34 4.72
C SER A 203 -13.20 -2.68 5.36
N VAL A 204 -12.21 -3.41 5.87
CA VAL A 204 -12.43 -4.68 6.59
C VAL A 204 -13.24 -4.45 7.87
N ALA A 205 -12.94 -3.38 8.62
CA ALA A 205 -13.70 -3.05 9.83
C ALA A 205 -15.18 -2.73 9.52
N ILE A 206 -15.45 -1.98 8.43
CA ILE A 206 -16.82 -1.66 8.00
C ILE A 206 -17.53 -2.90 7.51
N GLU A 207 -16.85 -3.80 6.80
CA GLU A 207 -17.42 -5.07 6.33
C GLU A 207 -18.02 -5.88 7.47
N TYR A 208 -17.33 -5.98 8.61
CA TYR A 208 -17.84 -6.63 9.83
C TYR A 208 -19.06 -5.93 10.46
N THR A 209 -19.36 -4.67 10.10
CA THR A 209 -20.58 -4.00 10.57
C THR A 209 -21.80 -4.30 9.68
N ILE A 210 -21.59 -4.93 8.52
CA ILE A 210 -22.67 -5.31 7.59
C ILE A 210 -23.35 -6.58 8.11
N PRO A 211 -24.67 -6.58 8.33
CA PRO A 211 -25.38 -7.73 8.87
C PRO A 211 -25.45 -8.89 7.87
N HIS A 212 -24.91 -10.05 8.23
CA HIS A 212 -25.03 -11.28 7.43
C HIS A 212 -26.33 -12.03 7.78
N LYS A 213 -27.13 -12.39 6.76
CA LYS A 213 -28.42 -13.09 6.89
C LYS A 213 -28.30 -14.44 7.62
N ASN A 214 -27.19 -15.16 7.39
CA ASN A 214 -26.97 -16.52 7.90
C ASN A 214 -26.26 -16.59 9.27
N ARG A 215 -26.02 -15.45 9.94
CA ARG A 215 -25.34 -15.44 11.25
C ARG A 215 -26.31 -15.29 12.41
N GLY A 216 -26.21 -16.22 13.35
CA GLY A 216 -26.91 -16.13 14.64
C GLY A 216 -26.41 -14.98 15.52
N ARG A 217 -27.08 -14.75 16.65
CA ARG A 217 -26.79 -13.63 17.57
C ARG A 217 -25.32 -13.60 18.01
N ALA A 218 -24.76 -14.74 18.42
CA ALA A 218 -23.36 -14.82 18.86
C ALA A 218 -22.36 -14.42 17.75
N GLY A 219 -22.65 -14.78 16.49
CA GLY A 219 -21.82 -14.39 15.34
C GLY A 219 -21.81 -12.87 15.15
N ARG A 220 -22.97 -12.22 15.29
CA ARG A 220 -23.09 -10.76 15.16
C ARG A 220 -22.32 -10.00 16.25
N GLU A 221 -22.42 -10.45 17.50
CA GLU A 221 -21.64 -9.86 18.61
C GLU A 221 -20.14 -9.99 18.36
N MET A 222 -19.71 -11.12 17.79
CA MET A 222 -18.32 -11.35 17.44
C MET A 222 -17.85 -10.45 16.29
N ASP A 223 -18.69 -10.20 15.29
CA ASP A 223 -18.40 -9.27 14.19
C ASP A 223 -18.25 -7.83 14.69
N VAL A 224 -19.15 -7.38 15.57
CA VAL A 224 -19.05 -6.06 16.21
C VAL A 224 -17.75 -5.95 17.01
N PHE A 225 -17.38 -6.99 17.76
CA PHE A 225 -16.11 -7.02 18.47
C PHE A 225 -14.91 -6.87 17.52
N PHE A 226 -14.89 -7.60 16.39
CA PHE A 226 -13.83 -7.49 15.39
C PHE A 226 -13.77 -6.08 14.78
N ALA A 227 -14.91 -5.50 14.41
CA ALA A 227 -14.98 -4.14 13.89
C ALA A 227 -14.42 -3.10 14.88
N CYS A 228 -14.80 -3.20 16.16
CA CYS A 228 -14.28 -2.32 17.22
C CYS A 228 -12.77 -2.52 17.47
N SER A 229 -12.29 -3.76 17.44
CA SER A 229 -10.87 -4.08 17.62
C SER A 229 -10.02 -3.51 16.48
N LEU A 230 -10.45 -3.70 15.23
CA LEU A 230 -9.79 -3.14 14.05
C LEU A 230 -9.82 -1.61 14.04
N SER A 231 -10.94 -1.01 14.43
CA SER A 231 -11.06 0.46 14.56
C SER A 231 -10.11 1.01 15.62
N THR A 232 -9.95 0.31 16.73
CA THR A 232 -8.99 0.68 17.78
C THR A 232 -7.54 0.57 17.26
N LEU A 233 -7.23 -0.49 16.52
CA LEU A 233 -5.92 -0.67 15.89
C LEU A 233 -5.61 0.45 14.88
N LEU A 234 -6.59 0.88 14.08
CA LEU A 234 -6.46 2.02 13.15
C LEU A 234 -6.05 3.30 13.88
N VAL A 235 -6.74 3.62 14.97
CA VAL A 235 -6.43 4.80 15.80
C VAL A 235 -5.04 4.69 16.42
N LEU A 236 -4.67 3.49 16.91
CA LEU A 236 -3.35 3.24 17.48
C LEU A 236 -2.23 3.38 16.43
N LEU A 237 -2.40 2.84 15.23
CA LEU A 237 -1.44 2.98 14.13
C LEU A 237 -1.25 4.45 13.76
N LEU A 238 -2.33 5.22 13.66
CA LEU A 238 -2.25 6.65 13.34
C LEU A 238 -1.59 7.45 14.47
N ALA A 239 -1.92 7.16 15.73
CA ALA A 239 -1.31 7.81 16.89
C ALA A 239 0.19 7.48 16.98
N PHE A 240 0.57 6.22 16.78
CA PHE A 240 1.96 5.78 16.73
C PHE A 240 2.70 6.46 15.59
N TYR A 241 2.11 6.51 14.39
CA TYR A 241 2.70 7.15 13.23
C TYR A 241 2.92 8.65 13.44
N ASN A 242 1.91 9.36 13.97
CA ASN A 242 2.00 10.79 14.28
C ASN A 242 3.17 11.10 15.22
N ARG A 243 3.34 10.29 16.28
CA ARG A 243 4.45 10.46 17.22
C ARG A 243 5.84 10.22 16.59
N HIS A 244 5.91 9.41 15.55
CA HIS A 244 7.17 9.05 14.88
C HIS A 244 7.41 9.84 13.58
N LEU A 245 6.66 10.92 13.35
CA LEU A 245 6.98 11.87 12.29
C LEU A 245 8.19 12.71 12.71
N THR A 246 9.26 12.62 11.93
CA THR A 246 10.53 13.31 12.23
C THR A 246 10.56 14.76 11.73
N PHE A 247 9.80 15.08 10.67
CA PHE A 247 9.94 16.34 9.93
C PHE A 247 8.69 17.22 9.90
N TYR A 248 7.57 16.70 10.41
CA TYR A 248 6.28 17.38 10.45
C TYR A 248 5.68 17.14 11.82
N ASP A 249 4.96 18.11 12.36
CA ASP A 249 4.42 18.05 13.72
C ASP A 249 3.32 16.98 13.83
N ASN A 250 2.58 16.76 12.74
CA ASN A 250 1.51 15.77 12.64
C ASN A 250 1.18 15.40 11.19
N TYR A 251 0.40 14.34 11.01
CA TYR A 251 -0.03 13.87 9.69
C TYR A 251 -0.81 14.92 8.90
N TRP A 252 -1.55 15.80 9.56
CA TRP A 252 -2.32 16.85 8.90
C TRP A 252 -1.42 17.90 8.24
N GLU A 253 -0.39 18.36 8.95
CA GLU A 253 0.62 19.27 8.38
C GLU A 253 1.32 18.63 7.17
N MET A 254 1.63 17.33 7.27
CA MET A 254 2.21 16.56 6.17
C MET A 254 1.31 16.57 4.92
N LEU A 255 -0.01 16.41 5.08
CA LEU A 255 -0.98 16.50 3.99
C LEU A 255 -1.06 17.90 3.38
N LEU A 256 -1.08 18.95 4.22
CA LEU A 256 -1.11 20.33 3.73
C LEU A 256 0.16 20.69 2.95
N ARG A 257 1.32 20.24 3.42
CA ARG A 257 2.59 20.42 2.71
C ARG A 257 2.56 19.70 1.36
N TRP A 258 2.08 18.47 1.34
CA TRP A 258 1.91 17.71 0.10
C TRP A 258 0.99 18.44 -0.88
N MET A 259 -0.19 18.91 -0.45
CA MET A 259 -1.12 19.68 -1.29
C MET A 259 -0.46 20.94 -1.89
N CYS A 260 0.33 21.66 -1.09
CA CYS A 260 1.06 22.84 -1.56
C CYS A 260 2.08 22.48 -2.65
N LEU A 261 2.84 21.39 -2.46
CA LEU A 261 3.81 20.91 -3.44
C LEU A 261 3.14 20.36 -4.71
N THR A 262 2.05 19.61 -4.57
CA THR A 262 1.21 19.13 -5.69
C THR A 262 0.76 20.32 -6.54
N ARG A 263 0.23 21.37 -5.89
CA ARG A 263 -0.19 22.58 -6.60
C ARG A 263 0.98 23.20 -7.37
N LYS A 264 2.13 23.40 -6.72
CA LYS A 264 3.31 23.99 -7.37
C LYS A 264 3.83 23.17 -8.56
N ARG A 265 3.77 21.84 -8.46
CA ARG A 265 4.33 20.93 -9.47
C ARG A 265 3.40 20.69 -10.67
N PHE A 266 2.09 20.59 -10.45
CA PHE A 266 1.12 20.24 -11.50
C PHE A 266 0.42 21.43 -12.15
N PHE A 267 0.46 22.63 -11.55
CA PHE A 267 -0.06 23.83 -12.21
C PHE A 267 0.93 24.47 -13.19
N GLN A 268 2.12 23.91 -13.35
CA GLN A 268 2.99 24.24 -14.48
C GLN A 268 2.46 23.52 -15.74
N PRO A 269 2.19 24.23 -16.85
CA PRO A 269 1.61 23.62 -18.03
C PRO A 269 2.53 22.53 -18.58
N ARG A 270 2.11 21.28 -18.44
CA ARG A 270 2.74 20.10 -19.04
C ARG A 270 1.74 19.44 -19.97
N PRO A 271 2.14 18.96 -21.15
CA PRO A 271 1.22 18.38 -22.12
C PRO A 271 0.40 17.21 -21.55
N LEU A 272 1.00 16.39 -20.68
CA LEU A 272 0.29 15.28 -20.02
C LEU A 272 -0.75 15.73 -18.99
N ALA A 273 -0.62 16.93 -18.41
CA ALA A 273 -1.60 17.44 -17.45
C ALA A 273 -2.98 17.65 -18.11
N PHE A 274 -3.02 17.97 -19.40
CA PHE A 274 -4.27 18.12 -20.15
C PHE A 274 -5.04 16.80 -20.33
N ILE A 275 -4.35 15.65 -20.30
CA ILE A 275 -4.99 14.33 -20.37
C ILE A 275 -5.42 13.87 -18.96
N TYR A 276 -4.64 14.23 -17.94
CA TYR A 276 -4.92 13.84 -16.56
C TYR A 276 -6.27 14.40 -16.04
N VAL A 277 -6.56 15.68 -16.31
CA VAL A 277 -7.80 16.34 -15.85
C VAL A 277 -9.07 15.64 -16.36
N PRO A 278 -9.29 15.42 -17.66
CA PRO A 278 -10.49 14.75 -18.15
C PRO A 278 -10.58 13.30 -17.67
N MET A 279 -9.47 12.58 -17.56
CA MET A 279 -9.48 11.20 -17.01
C MET A 279 -9.87 11.18 -15.54
N THR A 280 -9.41 12.14 -14.75
CA THR A 280 -9.80 12.29 -13.34
C THR A 280 -11.27 12.62 -13.21
N ILE A 281 -11.78 13.56 -14.03
CA ILE A 281 -13.21 13.92 -14.05
C ILE A 281 -14.05 12.71 -14.46
N LEU A 282 -13.65 12.00 -15.51
CA LEU A 282 -14.37 10.81 -15.97
C LEU A 282 -14.42 9.75 -14.88
N SER A 283 -13.27 9.43 -14.27
CA SER A 283 -13.20 8.46 -13.16
C SER A 283 -14.06 8.87 -11.97
N PHE A 284 -14.12 10.17 -11.66
CA PHE A 284 -14.95 10.70 -10.58
C PHE A 284 -16.44 10.60 -10.91
N VAL A 285 -16.84 10.99 -12.12
CA VAL A 285 -18.23 10.89 -12.59
C VAL A 285 -18.69 9.44 -12.64
N THR A 286 -17.89 8.53 -13.20
CA THR A 286 -18.23 7.09 -13.23
C THR A 286 -18.27 6.51 -11.82
N GLY A 287 -17.37 6.95 -10.94
CA GLY A 287 -17.37 6.57 -9.52
C GLY A 287 -18.65 7.02 -8.81
N ILE A 288 -19.05 8.27 -8.95
CA ILE A 288 -20.32 8.77 -8.37
C ILE A 288 -21.51 8.02 -8.94
N LYS A 289 -21.57 7.79 -10.25
CA LYS A 289 -22.66 7.03 -10.87
C LYS A 289 -22.73 5.59 -10.35
N ALA A 290 -21.59 4.94 -10.15
CA ALA A 290 -21.55 3.61 -9.54
C ALA A 290 -22.02 3.61 -8.08
N LEU A 291 -21.81 4.71 -7.36
CA LEU A 291 -22.23 4.86 -5.96
C LEU A 291 -23.68 5.31 -5.78
N TRP A 292 -24.24 6.02 -6.76
CA TRP A 292 -25.64 6.44 -6.79
C TRP A 292 -26.25 6.02 -8.12
N PRO A 293 -26.49 4.71 -8.34
CA PRO A 293 -27.29 4.30 -9.47
C PRO A 293 -28.64 5.01 -9.37
N GLU A 294 -29.02 5.70 -10.45
CA GLU A 294 -30.38 6.21 -10.56
C GLU A 294 -31.34 5.03 -10.38
N LYS A 295 -32.47 5.32 -9.74
CA LYS A 295 -33.53 4.37 -9.44
C LYS A 295 -34.26 3.99 -10.74
N ASP A 296 -33.52 3.59 -11.76
CA ASP A 296 -34.07 3.09 -12.99
C ASP A 296 -34.72 1.76 -12.62
N GLY A 297 -36.04 1.68 -12.78
CA GLY A 297 -36.92 0.62 -12.28
C GLY A 297 -36.70 -0.78 -12.85
N ASN A 298 -35.48 -1.11 -13.30
CA ASN A 298 -35.04 -2.45 -13.67
C ASN A 298 -34.26 -3.07 -12.50
N LEU A 299 -34.86 -3.08 -11.32
CA LEU A 299 -34.41 -3.96 -10.27
C LEU A 299 -34.65 -5.39 -10.76
N ILE A 300 -33.64 -6.24 -10.63
CA ILE A 300 -33.77 -7.68 -10.86
C ILE A 300 -34.85 -8.15 -9.88
N ASP A 301 -36.03 -8.50 -10.39
CA ASP A 301 -37.04 -9.21 -9.60
C ASP A 301 -36.44 -10.59 -9.31
N ASP A 302 -36.09 -10.83 -8.05
CA ASP A 302 -35.48 -12.07 -7.53
C ASP A 302 -36.42 -13.30 -7.62
N ASP A 303 -37.51 -13.22 -8.39
CA ASP A 303 -38.58 -14.22 -8.40
C ASP A 303 -38.26 -15.49 -9.23
N ASP A 304 -37.14 -15.53 -9.97
CA ASP A 304 -36.83 -16.66 -10.88
C ASP A 304 -35.67 -17.58 -10.42
N TYR A 305 -35.15 -17.45 -9.20
CA TYR A 305 -34.22 -18.45 -8.65
C TYR A 305 -34.97 -19.59 -7.94
N ASP A 306 -35.77 -20.33 -8.72
CA ASP A 306 -36.26 -21.66 -8.33
C ASP A 306 -35.07 -22.63 -8.32
N GLY A 307 -34.37 -22.67 -7.19
CA GLY A 307 -33.34 -23.64 -6.90
C GLY A 307 -33.94 -25.06 -6.91
N SER A 308 -33.76 -25.75 -8.04
CA SER A 308 -33.88 -27.19 -8.20
C SER A 308 -32.51 -27.84 -8.30
#